data_AF-A0A2V9R0Y6-F1
#
_entry.id   AF-A0A2V9R0Y6-F1
#
_cell.length_a   1.000
_cell.length_b   1.000
_cell.length_c   1.000
_cell.angle_alpha   90.00
_cell.angle_beta   90.00
_cell.angle_gamma   90.00
#
_symmetry.space_group_name_H-M   'P 1'
#
loop_
_entity.id
_entity.type
_entity.pdbx_description
1 polymer ?
#
loop_
_entity_poly.entity_id
_entity_poly.type
_entity_poly.pdbx_seq_one_letter_code
_entity_poly.pdbx_strand_id
1 'polypeptide(L)'
;YAPAGSILRQPEGATPYFYTDGKFVVTLPPGAARLEFWRGVEYLPVRVDVDLQSDAETAVRLVRWVHLAEQGWYSGDSHIHLHTGGPIKVEIADALLAARAEDLNYSNLCVSNNVGDDIRDAELITGKPHALSDERHLLVFGEEMRSSIYGHMQFFGIKKLVEPQYTGFDNTPLSNDYPPNFEQAEEAVRQGGVVTYGHPIFTNQPDPFAVDPLVHNAAARELPIDAILGKVHAVDLMCYGSDEDLSAQLWYRLLNCGLRLAASVGTDALLDHPTLPLGGERVYVKVDGKFTLESWLDGLKAGRSFVTNGPALALRVNGQGIGETVRLDAPGKVRVEAEVQSACPLSALELIVGGNTVRSEPCPAKHGGGIVIKQLVTDIAMEGSGWVALRARGPESRHVFDGPAWAHSSPVFVTVAGKPIASKKDAAFFVEWIDRLIDSMGRRNRYAKPEDRQRVEALFRRAQTRFQEIATADR
;
A
#
# COMPACT_ATOMS: atom_id res chain seq x y z
N TYR A 1 19.35 7.38 -22.30
CA TYR A 1 20.47 6.52 -22.69
C TYR A 1 20.68 5.49 -21.61
N ALA A 2 21.04 4.26 -21.96
CA ALA A 2 21.29 3.19 -21.00
C ALA A 2 22.47 2.32 -21.46
N PRO A 3 23.16 1.63 -20.54
CA PRO A 3 24.20 0.66 -20.88
C PRO A 3 23.71 -0.40 -21.86
N ALA A 4 24.60 -0.90 -22.72
CA ALA A 4 24.28 -2.01 -23.61
C ALA A 4 23.79 -3.23 -22.81
N GLY A 5 22.67 -3.83 -23.22
CA GLY A 5 22.06 -4.98 -22.55
C GLY A 5 21.23 -4.65 -21.30
N SER A 6 21.17 -3.38 -20.88
CA SER A 6 20.27 -2.98 -19.78
C SER A 6 18.83 -2.85 -20.26
N ILE A 7 17.90 -3.07 -19.32
CA ILE A 7 16.47 -2.86 -19.54
C ILE A 7 16.15 -1.38 -19.32
N LEU A 8 16.01 -0.64 -20.42
CA LEU A 8 15.55 0.75 -20.39
C LEU A 8 14.02 0.79 -20.28
N ARG A 9 13.51 1.43 -19.23
CA ARG A 9 12.08 1.68 -19.02
C ARG A 9 11.77 3.14 -19.33
N GLN A 10 10.65 3.37 -20.00
CA GLN A 10 10.18 4.71 -20.37
C GLN A 10 8.72 4.87 -19.96
N PRO A 11 8.46 5.20 -18.68
CA PRO A 11 7.09 5.41 -18.23
C PRO A 11 6.50 6.67 -18.85
N GLU A 12 5.19 6.62 -19.08
CA GLU A 12 4.46 7.76 -19.61
C GLU A 12 4.58 8.96 -18.65
N GLY A 13 4.94 10.13 -19.18
CA GLY A 13 5.10 11.35 -18.37
C GLY A 13 6.33 11.38 -17.45
N ALA A 14 7.15 10.32 -17.37
CA ALA A 14 8.31 10.24 -16.49
C ALA A 14 9.65 10.21 -17.24
N THR A 15 10.75 10.39 -16.50
CA THR A 15 12.11 10.28 -17.06
C THR A 15 12.45 8.79 -17.29
N PRO A 16 12.96 8.41 -18.47
CA PRO A 16 13.41 7.04 -18.70
C PRO A 16 14.51 6.62 -17.72
N TYR A 17 14.47 5.37 -17.26
CA TYR A 17 15.39 4.85 -16.25
C TYR A 17 15.80 3.40 -16.53
N PHE A 18 16.89 2.97 -15.90
CA PHE A 18 17.35 1.57 -15.88
C PHE A 18 17.95 1.27 -14.51
N TYR A 19 17.94 0.01 -14.10
CA TYR A 19 18.58 -0.44 -12.85
C TYR A 19 20.02 -0.89 -13.10
N THR A 20 20.87 -0.73 -12.09
CA THR A 20 22.28 -1.15 -12.11
C THR A 20 22.72 -1.59 -10.71
N ASP A 21 23.72 -2.46 -10.66
CA ASP A 21 24.40 -2.89 -9.44
C ASP A 21 25.46 -1.89 -8.96
N GLY A 22 25.63 -0.78 -9.67
CA GLY A 22 26.48 0.36 -9.28
C GLY A 22 27.71 0.56 -10.17
N LYS A 23 28.00 -0.33 -11.12
CA LYS A 23 29.07 -0.12 -12.12
C LYS A 23 28.55 -0.37 -13.52
N PHE A 24 28.62 0.65 -14.38
CA PHE A 24 28.17 0.54 -15.75
C PHE A 24 28.95 1.48 -16.69
N VAL A 25 28.82 1.22 -17.99
CA VAL A 25 29.31 2.08 -19.06
C VAL A 25 28.11 2.50 -19.90
N VAL A 26 27.94 3.81 -20.11
CA VAL A 26 26.89 4.37 -20.97
C VAL A 26 27.54 5.18 -22.08
N THR A 27 27.13 4.93 -23.32
CA THR A 27 27.58 5.72 -24.47
C THR A 27 26.62 6.88 -24.68
N LEU A 28 27.16 8.09 -24.71
CA LEU A 28 26.44 9.34 -24.92
C LEU A 28 27.01 10.04 -26.16
N PRO A 29 26.21 10.83 -26.91
CA PRO A 29 26.75 11.71 -27.94
C PRO A 29 27.75 12.72 -27.34
N PRO A 30 28.75 13.19 -28.11
CA PRO A 30 29.62 14.27 -27.66
C PRO A 30 28.82 15.52 -27.26
N GLY A 31 29.22 16.16 -26.16
CA GLY A 31 28.62 17.37 -25.62
C GLY A 31 28.04 17.21 -24.22
N ALA A 32 27.21 18.18 -23.83
CA ALA A 32 26.63 18.26 -22.50
C ALA A 32 25.56 17.19 -22.27
N ALA A 33 25.66 16.49 -21.14
CA ALA A 33 24.66 15.55 -20.67
C ALA A 33 24.46 15.69 -19.15
N ARG A 34 23.25 15.38 -18.69
CA ARG A 34 22.90 15.31 -17.28
C ARG A 34 22.54 13.88 -16.92
N LEU A 35 23.17 13.36 -15.87
CA LEU A 35 22.89 12.06 -15.30
C LEU A 35 22.27 12.25 -13.91
N GLU A 36 21.24 11.48 -13.59
CA GLU A 36 20.61 11.49 -12.27
C GLU A 36 20.64 10.07 -11.68
N PHE A 37 21.12 9.95 -10.45
CA PHE A 37 21.33 8.69 -9.75
C PHE A 37 20.45 8.63 -8.52
N TRP A 38 19.75 7.52 -8.37
CA TRP A 38 18.76 7.28 -7.33
C TRP A 38 19.05 6.00 -6.57
N ARG A 39 18.55 5.91 -5.34
CA ARG A 39 18.52 4.68 -4.56
C ARG A 39 17.39 4.73 -3.54
N GLY A 40 16.17 4.44 -3.97
CA GLY A 40 14.99 4.51 -3.12
C GLY A 40 14.79 5.88 -2.44
N VAL A 41 13.92 5.90 -1.43
CA VAL A 41 13.53 7.13 -0.72
C VAL A 41 14.49 7.55 0.40
N GLU A 42 15.37 6.65 0.86
CA GLU A 42 16.30 6.88 1.98
C GLU A 42 17.62 7.57 1.57
N TYR A 43 17.83 7.77 0.27
CA TYR A 43 19.02 8.42 -0.27
C TYR A 43 18.66 9.72 -0.98
N LEU A 44 19.58 10.68 -0.95
CA LEU A 44 19.47 11.90 -1.73
C LEU A 44 19.86 11.62 -3.19
N PRO A 45 18.99 11.94 -4.18
CA PRO A 45 19.36 11.79 -5.58
C PRO A 45 20.52 12.70 -5.96
N VAL A 46 21.49 12.16 -6.72
CA VAL A 46 22.68 12.89 -7.14
C VAL A 46 22.59 13.22 -8.62
N ARG A 47 22.81 14.50 -8.96
CA ARG A 47 22.93 14.95 -10.35
C ARG A 47 24.39 15.19 -10.69
N VAL A 48 24.79 14.70 -11.85
CA VAL A 48 26.11 14.93 -12.43
C VAL A 48 25.91 15.52 -13.82
N ASP A 49 26.38 16.73 -14.01
CA ASP A 49 26.46 17.37 -15.33
C ASP A 49 27.86 17.09 -15.90
N VAL A 50 27.90 16.53 -17.11
CA VAL A 50 29.14 16.20 -17.84
C VAL A 50 29.13 16.89 -19.20
N ASP A 51 30.29 17.23 -19.73
CA ASP A 51 30.48 17.66 -21.12
C ASP A 51 31.53 16.73 -21.75
N LEU A 52 31.06 15.77 -22.54
CA LEU A 52 31.88 14.65 -23.02
C LEU A 52 32.43 14.95 -24.42
N GLN A 53 33.75 15.02 -24.53
CA GLN A 53 34.46 15.09 -25.82
C GLN A 53 35.22 13.78 -26.12
N SER A 54 35.43 12.95 -25.10
CA SER A 54 36.03 11.62 -25.14
C SER A 54 35.48 10.79 -23.96
N ASP A 55 35.88 9.53 -23.88
CA ASP A 55 35.56 8.67 -22.73
C ASP A 55 35.98 9.33 -21.41
N ALA A 56 35.14 9.19 -20.40
CA ALA A 56 35.36 9.69 -19.05
C ALA A 56 34.87 8.67 -18.02
N GLU A 57 35.56 8.60 -16.88
CA GLU A 57 35.14 7.83 -15.72
C GLU A 57 34.71 8.80 -14.61
N THR A 58 33.61 8.50 -13.93
CA THR A 58 33.12 9.32 -12.82
C THR A 58 32.58 8.41 -11.73
N ALA A 59 33.10 8.58 -10.51
CA ALA A 59 32.56 7.93 -9.32
C ALA A 59 31.47 8.80 -8.70
N VAL A 60 30.28 8.22 -8.50
CA VAL A 60 29.14 8.91 -7.89
C VAL A 60 28.88 8.29 -6.52
N ARG A 61 28.90 9.13 -5.48
CA ARG A 61 28.61 8.69 -4.11
C ARG A 61 27.20 9.13 -3.71
N LEU A 62 26.31 8.18 -3.49
CA LEU A 62 24.99 8.43 -2.94
C LEU A 62 25.07 8.64 -1.42
N VAL A 63 24.30 9.60 -0.90
CA VAL A 63 24.25 9.94 0.53
C VAL A 63 22.93 9.45 1.10
N ARG A 64 22.99 8.48 2.02
CA ARG A 64 21.83 8.05 2.81
C ARG A 64 21.53 9.11 3.86
N TRP A 65 20.29 9.59 3.95
CA TRP A 65 19.88 10.62 4.91
C TRP A 65 19.13 10.03 6.12
N VAL A 66 18.54 8.85 5.98
CA VAL A 66 17.95 8.06 7.06
C VAL A 66 18.22 6.58 6.80
N HIS A 67 18.42 5.77 7.85
CA HIS A 67 18.50 4.32 7.73
C HIS A 67 17.43 3.68 8.62
N LEU A 68 16.25 3.44 8.05
CA LEU A 68 15.09 2.99 8.83
C LEU A 68 15.24 1.54 9.29
N ALA A 69 15.92 0.70 8.51
CA ALA A 69 16.21 -0.69 8.87
C ALA A 69 17.09 -0.80 10.14
N GLU A 70 18.05 0.11 10.36
CA GLU A 70 18.83 0.19 11.61
C GLU A 70 17.95 0.53 12.82
N GLN A 71 16.79 1.15 12.59
CA GLN A 71 15.79 1.42 13.59
C GLN A 71 14.72 0.32 13.65
N GLY A 72 14.90 -0.81 12.97
CA GLY A 72 13.96 -1.93 12.93
C GLY A 72 12.72 -1.72 12.06
N TRP A 73 12.71 -0.68 11.22
CA TRP A 73 11.66 -0.42 10.23
C TRP A 73 12.12 -0.90 8.87
N TYR A 74 11.47 -1.94 8.34
CA TYR A 74 11.85 -2.56 7.06
C TYR A 74 10.82 -2.21 5.99
N SER A 75 11.30 -1.73 4.84
CA SER A 75 10.46 -1.32 3.72
C SER A 75 9.86 -2.51 2.99
N GLY A 76 8.68 -2.32 2.42
CA GLY A 76 8.07 -3.29 1.53
C GLY A 76 7.14 -2.64 0.53
N ASP A 77 6.94 -3.36 -0.57
CA ASP A 77 5.97 -3.06 -1.61
C ASP A 77 5.08 -4.29 -1.77
N SER A 78 3.78 -4.10 -1.54
CA SER A 78 2.79 -5.16 -1.44
C SER A 78 2.31 -5.65 -2.81
N HIS A 79 2.55 -4.91 -3.89
CA HIS A 79 1.93 -5.17 -5.19
C HIS A 79 2.91 -4.87 -6.31
N ILE A 80 3.64 -5.89 -6.74
CA ILE A 80 4.58 -5.82 -7.86
C ILE A 80 4.28 -6.99 -8.78
N HIS A 81 4.29 -6.81 -10.10
CA HIS A 81 4.21 -7.92 -11.05
C HIS A 81 5.53 -8.13 -11.77
N LEU A 82 5.91 -9.41 -11.89
CA LEU A 82 7.10 -9.80 -12.66
C LEU A 82 6.74 -10.09 -14.12
N HIS A 83 5.85 -11.05 -14.37
CA HIS A 83 5.44 -11.44 -15.71
C HIS A 83 3.93 -11.30 -15.89
N THR A 84 3.51 -10.31 -16.65
CA THR A 84 2.10 -10.05 -16.99
C THR A 84 1.83 -10.13 -18.50
N GLY A 85 2.86 -10.37 -19.32
CA GLY A 85 2.71 -10.39 -20.79
C GLY A 85 3.21 -9.13 -21.47
N GLY A 86 3.99 -8.32 -20.74
CA GLY A 86 4.60 -7.12 -21.25
C GLY A 86 5.70 -7.37 -22.30
N PRO A 87 6.08 -6.31 -23.03
CA PRO A 87 7.05 -6.40 -24.12
C PRO A 87 8.50 -6.50 -23.62
N ILE A 88 8.76 -6.23 -22.35
CA ILE A 88 10.09 -6.26 -21.77
C ILE A 88 10.35 -7.66 -21.21
N LYS A 89 11.39 -8.32 -21.73
CA LYS A 89 11.84 -9.58 -21.15
C LYS A 89 12.52 -9.30 -19.81
N VAL A 90 12.01 -9.90 -18.74
CA VAL A 90 12.57 -9.85 -17.39
C VAL A 90 12.79 -11.25 -16.85
N GLU A 91 13.69 -11.38 -15.90
CA GLU A 91 13.96 -12.59 -15.13
C GLU A 91 13.85 -12.26 -13.63
N ILE A 92 13.76 -13.26 -12.75
CA ILE A 92 13.68 -13.03 -11.29
C ILE A 92 14.93 -12.26 -10.77
N ALA A 93 16.07 -12.43 -11.42
CA ALA A 93 17.29 -11.68 -11.10
C ALA A 93 17.14 -10.17 -11.35
N ASP A 94 16.31 -9.75 -12.31
CA ASP A 94 16.01 -8.33 -12.55
C ASP A 94 15.15 -7.74 -11.43
N ALA A 95 14.23 -8.53 -10.85
CA ALA A 95 13.49 -8.11 -9.65
C ALA A 95 14.41 -7.90 -8.45
N LEU A 96 15.41 -8.78 -8.25
CA LEU A 96 16.42 -8.60 -7.20
C LEU A 96 17.26 -7.35 -7.44
N LEU A 97 17.68 -7.13 -8.69
CA LEU A 97 18.44 -5.94 -9.06
C LEU A 97 17.64 -4.66 -8.76
N ALA A 98 16.37 -4.64 -9.13
CA ALA A 98 15.47 -3.53 -8.87
C ALA A 98 15.26 -3.31 -7.36
N ALA A 99 14.99 -4.36 -6.58
CA ALA A 99 14.85 -4.28 -5.12
C ALA A 99 16.11 -3.71 -4.45
N ARG A 100 17.30 -4.13 -4.90
CA ARG A 100 18.59 -3.59 -4.41
C ARG A 100 18.82 -2.15 -4.80
N ALA A 101 18.49 -1.79 -6.04
CA ALA A 101 18.60 -0.42 -6.55
C ALA A 101 17.65 0.52 -5.82
N GLU A 102 16.44 0.07 -5.45
CA GLU A 102 15.44 0.86 -4.73
C GLU A 102 15.54 0.77 -3.19
N ASP A 103 16.53 0.04 -2.68
CA ASP A 103 16.76 -0.26 -1.26
C ASP A 103 15.48 -0.77 -0.56
N LEU A 104 14.76 -1.68 -1.24
CA LEU A 104 13.49 -2.25 -0.81
C LEU A 104 13.69 -3.59 -0.10
N ASN A 105 13.25 -3.72 1.16
CA ASN A 105 13.54 -4.92 1.94
C ASN A 105 12.63 -6.11 1.60
N TYR A 106 11.37 -5.86 1.26
CA TYR A 106 10.37 -6.88 0.93
C TYR A 106 9.66 -6.54 -0.39
N SER A 107 9.71 -7.46 -1.35
CA SER A 107 8.98 -7.35 -2.62
C SER A 107 7.97 -8.48 -2.73
N ASN A 108 6.68 -8.13 -2.73
CA ASN A 108 5.63 -9.08 -3.03
C ASN A 108 5.39 -9.13 -4.55
N LEU A 109 5.93 -10.17 -5.19
CA LEU A 109 5.75 -10.45 -6.62
C LEU A 109 4.41 -11.16 -6.80
N CYS A 110 3.36 -10.38 -7.06
CA CYS A 110 2.00 -10.84 -7.26
C CYS A 110 1.88 -11.64 -8.55
N VAL A 111 1.40 -12.87 -8.42
CA VAL A 111 0.82 -13.63 -9.52
C VAL A 111 -0.60 -13.13 -9.73
N SER A 112 -0.97 -12.83 -10.96
CA SER A 112 -2.32 -12.38 -11.34
C SER A 112 -2.71 -12.98 -12.70
N ASN A 113 -4.01 -13.00 -13.00
CA ASN A 113 -4.43 -13.09 -14.39
C ASN A 113 -4.26 -11.69 -14.96
N ASN A 114 -3.41 -11.44 -15.98
CA ASN A 114 -3.30 -10.08 -16.51
C ASN A 114 -4.28 -9.86 -17.67
N VAL A 115 -4.09 -10.62 -18.75
CA VAL A 115 -4.92 -10.60 -19.96
C VAL A 115 -5.67 -11.92 -20.08
N GLY A 116 -6.99 -11.86 -19.98
CA GLY A 116 -7.84 -13.05 -20.03
C GLY A 116 -7.57 -14.00 -18.87
N ASP A 117 -7.25 -15.25 -19.17
CA ASP A 117 -6.97 -16.35 -18.25
C ASP A 117 -5.48 -16.74 -18.19
N ASP A 118 -4.58 -15.88 -18.70
CA ASP A 118 -3.12 -16.10 -18.63
C ASP A 118 -2.60 -15.79 -17.22
N ILE A 119 -2.23 -16.86 -16.50
CA ILE A 119 -1.65 -16.83 -15.16
C ILE A 119 -0.23 -17.36 -15.23
N ARG A 120 0.73 -16.57 -14.77
CA ARG A 120 2.16 -16.87 -14.81
C ARG A 120 2.74 -16.90 -13.41
N ASP A 121 3.87 -17.59 -13.23
CA ASP A 121 4.63 -17.65 -11.97
C ASP A 121 3.88 -18.32 -10.78
N ALA A 122 2.72 -18.94 -11.01
CA ALA A 122 1.91 -19.55 -9.94
C ALA A 122 2.66 -20.63 -9.14
N GLU A 123 3.56 -21.38 -9.79
CA GLU A 123 4.42 -22.38 -9.17
C GLU A 123 5.48 -21.80 -8.23
N LEU A 124 5.75 -20.49 -8.31
CA LEU A 124 6.71 -19.79 -7.47
C LEU A 124 6.11 -19.37 -6.13
N ILE A 125 4.78 -19.43 -5.97
CA ILE A 125 4.10 -19.23 -4.69
C ILE A 125 4.36 -20.45 -3.79
N THR A 126 5.28 -20.28 -2.84
CA THR A 126 5.75 -21.36 -1.94
C THR A 126 5.65 -21.02 -0.46
N GLY A 127 5.22 -19.80 -0.11
CA GLY A 127 5.20 -19.28 1.25
C GLY A 127 6.58 -19.01 1.85
N LYS A 128 7.63 -18.92 1.02
CA LYS A 128 9.00 -18.64 1.41
C LYS A 128 9.66 -17.64 0.45
N PRO A 129 10.68 -16.88 0.90
CA PRO A 129 11.51 -16.10 -0.01
C PRO A 129 12.12 -16.98 -1.10
N HIS A 130 12.11 -16.48 -2.33
CA HIS A 130 12.75 -17.11 -3.47
C HIS A 130 14.27 -17.26 -3.22
N ALA A 131 14.91 -18.27 -3.82
CA ALA A 131 16.31 -18.61 -3.56
C ALA A 131 17.32 -17.49 -3.92
N LEU A 132 16.92 -16.55 -4.77
CA LEU A 132 17.74 -15.36 -5.11
C LEU A 132 17.66 -14.24 -4.07
N SER A 133 16.73 -14.33 -3.11
CA SER A 133 16.66 -13.39 -2.00
C SER A 133 17.98 -13.36 -1.23
N ASP A 134 18.32 -12.21 -0.67
CA ASP A 134 19.45 -12.07 0.26
C ASP A 134 18.95 -11.65 1.65
N GLU A 135 19.88 -11.45 2.59
CA GLU A 135 19.55 -11.13 3.99
C GLU A 135 18.82 -9.79 4.15
N ARG A 136 18.88 -8.89 3.14
CA ARG A 136 18.29 -7.54 3.18
C ARG A 136 17.13 -7.36 2.21
N HIS A 137 17.01 -8.18 1.17
CA HIS A 137 16.01 -8.05 0.10
C HIS A 137 15.34 -9.41 -0.12
N LEU A 138 14.09 -9.52 0.34
CA LEU A 138 13.26 -10.70 0.21
C LEU A 138 12.37 -10.56 -1.02
N LEU A 139 12.55 -11.46 -1.99
CA LEU A 139 11.62 -11.64 -3.10
C LEU A 139 10.65 -12.75 -2.73
N VAL A 140 9.37 -12.44 -2.60
CA VAL A 140 8.34 -13.41 -2.22
C VAL A 140 7.23 -13.36 -3.24
N PHE A 141 6.84 -14.53 -3.75
CA PHE A 141 5.69 -14.62 -4.66
C PHE A 141 4.41 -14.71 -3.85
N GLY A 142 3.51 -13.78 -4.12
CA GLY A 142 2.16 -13.71 -3.58
C GLY A 142 1.15 -13.72 -4.72
N GLU A 143 -0.04 -13.21 -4.47
CA GLU A 143 -1.12 -13.21 -5.45
C GLU A 143 -1.84 -11.86 -5.42
N GLU A 144 -2.18 -11.34 -6.59
CA GLU A 144 -3.28 -10.39 -6.73
C GLU A 144 -4.51 -11.16 -7.22
N MET A 145 -5.48 -11.34 -6.32
CA MET A 145 -6.78 -11.90 -6.63
C MET A 145 -7.66 -10.80 -7.20
N ARG A 146 -8.23 -11.01 -8.39
CA ARG A 146 -8.94 -9.97 -9.14
C ARG A 146 -10.42 -10.28 -9.32
N SER A 147 -11.29 -9.44 -8.80
CA SER A 147 -12.70 -9.42 -9.18
C SER A 147 -13.04 -8.21 -10.03
N SER A 148 -13.77 -8.42 -11.12
CA SER A 148 -14.22 -7.33 -12.00
C SER A 148 -15.39 -6.51 -11.43
N ILE A 149 -15.95 -6.91 -10.28
CA ILE A 149 -17.04 -6.20 -9.60
C ILE A 149 -16.75 -5.89 -8.13
N TYR A 150 -16.06 -6.78 -7.39
CA TYR A 150 -15.87 -6.66 -5.93
C TYR A 150 -14.59 -5.89 -5.54
N GLY A 151 -13.63 -5.80 -6.46
CA GLY A 151 -12.33 -5.17 -6.26
C GLY A 151 -11.18 -6.19 -6.23
N HIS A 152 -9.95 -5.71 -6.20
CA HIS A 152 -8.76 -6.57 -6.16
C HIS A 152 -8.18 -6.67 -4.75
N MET A 153 -7.58 -7.83 -4.45
CA MET A 153 -6.92 -8.11 -3.17
C MET A 153 -5.51 -8.64 -3.39
N GLN A 154 -4.59 -8.33 -2.49
CA GLN A 154 -3.27 -8.95 -2.46
C GLN A 154 -3.20 -9.95 -1.30
N PHE A 155 -2.62 -11.11 -1.59
CA PHE A 155 -2.36 -12.16 -0.61
C PHE A 155 -0.86 -12.36 -0.43
N PHE A 156 -0.41 -12.25 0.81
CA PHE A 156 1.01 -12.39 1.20
C PHE A 156 1.21 -13.67 1.99
N GLY A 157 2.37 -14.31 1.85
CA GLY A 157 2.74 -15.47 2.67
C GLY A 157 1.83 -16.69 2.46
N ILE A 158 0.99 -16.69 1.43
CA ILE A 158 0.29 -17.88 0.95
C ILE A 158 1.31 -18.91 0.45
N LYS A 159 0.94 -20.18 0.57
CA LYS A 159 1.83 -21.32 0.30
C LYS A 159 1.61 -21.94 -1.08
N LYS A 160 0.50 -21.58 -1.71
CA LYS A 160 0.11 -21.92 -3.07
C LYS A 160 -0.92 -20.90 -3.55
N LEU A 161 -1.11 -20.82 -4.86
CA LEU A 161 -2.17 -20.02 -5.48
C LEU A 161 -3.54 -20.32 -4.83
N VAL A 162 -4.31 -19.27 -4.58
CA VAL A 162 -5.72 -19.33 -4.17
C VAL A 162 -6.56 -19.41 -5.45
N GLU A 163 -7.47 -20.39 -5.50
CA GLU A 163 -8.32 -20.60 -6.68
C GLU A 163 -9.81 -20.43 -6.32
N PRO A 164 -10.61 -19.80 -7.19
CA PRO A 164 -10.17 -19.10 -8.40
C PRO A 164 -9.41 -17.81 -8.08
N GLN A 165 -8.34 -17.53 -8.84
CA GLN A 165 -7.55 -16.29 -8.69
C GLN A 165 -8.33 -15.05 -9.17
N TYR A 166 -9.36 -15.24 -10.01
CA TYR A 166 -10.14 -14.13 -10.52
C TYR A 166 -11.60 -14.50 -10.80
N THR A 167 -12.47 -13.48 -10.81
CA THR A 167 -13.90 -13.63 -11.07
C THR A 167 -14.47 -12.49 -11.91
N GLY A 168 -15.49 -12.80 -12.71
CA GLY A 168 -16.27 -11.82 -13.47
C GLY A 168 -15.59 -11.28 -14.74
N PHE A 169 -14.47 -11.87 -15.20
CA PHE A 169 -13.75 -11.39 -16.38
C PHE A 169 -14.33 -11.93 -17.69
N ASP A 170 -14.75 -11.03 -18.58
CA ASP A 170 -15.25 -11.38 -19.91
C ASP A 170 -14.27 -12.23 -20.72
N ASN A 171 -14.81 -13.13 -21.55
CA ASN A 171 -14.06 -14.02 -22.45
C ASN A 171 -13.03 -14.94 -21.76
N THR A 172 -13.29 -15.29 -20.49
CA THR A 172 -12.49 -16.25 -19.72
C THR A 172 -13.36 -17.39 -19.19
N PRO A 173 -12.78 -18.51 -18.73
CA PRO A 173 -13.52 -19.57 -18.05
C PRO A 173 -14.24 -19.11 -16.76
N LEU A 174 -13.77 -18.03 -16.12
CA LEU A 174 -14.28 -17.50 -14.84
C LEU A 174 -14.98 -16.14 -15.04
N SER A 175 -15.91 -16.11 -16.00
CA SER A 175 -16.69 -14.90 -16.37
C SER A 175 -17.86 -14.58 -15.44
N ASN A 176 -18.17 -15.47 -14.49
CA ASN A 176 -19.22 -15.22 -13.48
C ASN A 176 -18.65 -14.44 -12.29
N ASP A 177 -19.49 -13.60 -11.66
CA ASP A 177 -19.19 -12.83 -10.45
C ASP A 177 -19.25 -13.70 -9.18
N TYR A 178 -18.75 -14.95 -9.25
CA TYR A 178 -18.74 -15.93 -8.17
C TYR A 178 -17.46 -16.78 -8.22
N PRO A 179 -16.81 -17.07 -7.08
CA PRO A 179 -17.21 -16.69 -5.71
C PRO A 179 -16.93 -15.21 -5.37
N PRO A 180 -17.46 -14.69 -4.25
CA PRO A 180 -17.13 -13.35 -3.78
C PRO A 180 -15.73 -13.32 -3.17
N ASN A 181 -15.14 -12.12 -3.07
CA ASN A 181 -13.77 -11.92 -2.57
C ASN A 181 -13.54 -12.58 -1.20
N PHE A 182 -14.56 -12.56 -0.33
CA PHE A 182 -14.52 -13.19 0.99
C PHE A 182 -14.03 -14.64 0.97
N GLU A 183 -14.49 -15.46 0.02
CA GLU A 183 -14.14 -16.88 -0.02
C GLU A 183 -12.65 -17.08 -0.36
N GLN A 184 -12.09 -16.25 -1.25
CA GLN A 184 -10.66 -16.28 -1.57
C GLN A 184 -9.82 -15.74 -0.39
N ALA A 185 -10.27 -14.65 0.25
CA ALA A 185 -9.62 -14.12 1.45
C ALA A 185 -9.59 -15.15 2.59
N GLU A 186 -10.67 -15.92 2.77
CA GLU A 186 -10.72 -16.99 3.76
C GLU A 186 -9.72 -18.12 3.47
N GLU A 187 -9.55 -18.51 2.21
CA GLU A 187 -8.53 -19.49 1.82
C GLU A 187 -7.12 -18.94 2.03
N ALA A 188 -6.85 -17.69 1.66
CA ALA A 188 -5.55 -17.05 1.92
C ALA A 188 -5.20 -17.05 3.42
N VAL A 189 -6.16 -16.64 4.27
CA VAL A 189 -6.03 -16.68 5.74
C VAL A 189 -5.79 -18.11 6.23
N ARG A 190 -6.49 -19.12 5.69
CA ARG A 190 -6.32 -20.53 6.06
C ARG A 190 -4.90 -21.04 5.77
N GLN A 191 -4.24 -20.52 4.74
CA GLN A 191 -2.84 -20.85 4.45
C GLN A 191 -1.84 -20.20 5.44
N GLY A 192 -2.31 -19.24 6.24
CA GLY A 192 -1.51 -18.39 7.13
C GLY A 192 -1.15 -17.04 6.50
N GLY A 193 -1.78 -16.69 5.38
CA GLY A 193 -1.49 -15.48 4.63
C GLY A 193 -2.08 -14.21 5.24
N VAL A 194 -1.52 -13.08 4.80
CA VAL A 194 -2.06 -11.73 5.06
C VAL A 194 -2.88 -11.32 3.85
N VAL A 195 -3.93 -10.54 4.08
CA VAL A 195 -4.89 -10.11 3.04
C VAL A 195 -5.00 -8.59 3.08
N THR A 196 -4.84 -7.97 1.93
CA THR A 196 -5.08 -6.53 1.72
C THR A 196 -5.97 -6.29 0.52
N TYR A 197 -6.57 -5.10 0.49
CA TYR A 197 -7.21 -4.58 -0.72
C TYR A 197 -6.29 -3.53 -1.35
N GLY A 198 -6.02 -3.71 -2.64
CA GLY A 198 -5.22 -2.80 -3.46
C GLY A 198 -6.05 -1.63 -3.97
N HIS A 199 -5.38 -0.50 -4.26
CA HIS A 199 -5.93 0.69 -4.94
C HIS A 199 -7.44 0.91 -4.71
N PRO A 200 -7.87 1.13 -3.45
CA PRO A 200 -9.28 1.02 -3.09
C PRO A 200 -10.14 2.14 -3.70
N ILE A 201 -9.57 3.33 -3.90
CA ILE A 201 -10.18 4.48 -4.59
C ILE A 201 -9.19 5.04 -5.61
N PHE A 202 -9.63 5.20 -6.86
CA PHE A 202 -8.84 5.79 -7.94
C PHE A 202 -9.05 7.31 -8.05
N THR A 203 -8.05 8.07 -8.47
CA THR A 203 -8.11 9.55 -8.64
C THR A 203 -9.29 9.99 -9.52
N ASN A 204 -9.58 9.23 -10.58
CA ASN A 204 -10.64 9.55 -11.53
C ASN A 204 -11.99 8.85 -11.20
N GLN A 205 -12.09 8.19 -10.05
CA GLN A 205 -13.29 7.48 -9.59
C GLN A 205 -13.49 7.63 -8.08
N PRO A 206 -13.88 8.83 -7.60
CA PRO A 206 -14.03 9.11 -6.17
C PRO A 206 -15.18 8.34 -5.50
N ASP A 207 -16.16 7.88 -6.29
CA ASP A 207 -17.25 7.00 -5.83
C ASP A 207 -17.15 5.64 -6.54
N PRO A 208 -16.82 4.55 -5.81
CA PRO A 208 -16.69 3.21 -6.38
C PRO A 208 -17.91 2.70 -7.15
N PHE A 209 -19.11 3.22 -6.89
CA PHE A 209 -20.34 2.79 -7.54
C PHE A 209 -20.88 3.77 -8.59
N ALA A 210 -20.13 4.82 -8.93
CA ALA A 210 -20.55 5.78 -9.96
C ALA A 210 -20.47 5.20 -11.38
N VAL A 211 -19.61 4.19 -11.57
CA VAL A 211 -19.46 3.47 -12.85
C VAL A 211 -20.57 2.44 -13.00
N ASP A 212 -21.09 2.29 -14.21
CA ASP A 212 -22.05 1.23 -14.55
C ASP A 212 -21.50 -0.14 -14.08
N PRO A 213 -22.25 -0.91 -13.26
CA PRO A 213 -21.77 -2.20 -12.78
C PRO A 213 -21.54 -3.23 -13.90
N LEU A 214 -22.01 -3.01 -15.12
CA LEU A 214 -21.66 -3.86 -16.28
C LEU A 214 -20.21 -3.65 -16.75
N VAL A 215 -19.58 -2.52 -16.41
CA VAL A 215 -18.18 -2.22 -16.73
C VAL A 215 -17.27 -2.79 -15.64
N HIS A 216 -16.16 -3.41 -16.05
CA HIS A 216 -15.14 -3.91 -15.12
C HIS A 216 -14.61 -2.78 -14.23
N ASN A 217 -14.48 -3.06 -12.95
CA ASN A 217 -14.01 -2.09 -11.98
C ASN A 217 -13.24 -2.75 -10.85
N ALA A 218 -12.03 -2.26 -10.60
CA ALA A 218 -11.12 -2.80 -9.60
C ALA A 218 -11.26 -2.13 -8.21
N ALA A 219 -12.16 -1.14 -8.06
CA ALA A 219 -12.34 -0.44 -6.79
C ALA A 219 -12.82 -1.42 -5.69
N ALA A 220 -12.36 -1.19 -4.46
CA ALA A 220 -12.52 -2.11 -3.33
C ALA A 220 -13.96 -2.12 -2.75
N ARG A 221 -14.95 -2.55 -3.54
CA ARG A 221 -16.37 -2.53 -3.16
C ARG A 221 -16.69 -3.55 -2.07
N GLU A 222 -16.06 -4.72 -2.03
CA GLU A 222 -16.31 -5.75 -1.01
C GLU A 222 -15.46 -5.55 0.27
N LEU A 223 -14.48 -4.63 0.27
CA LEU A 223 -13.60 -4.35 1.42
C LEU A 223 -14.33 -4.22 2.78
N PRO A 224 -15.41 -3.43 2.93
CA PRO A 224 -16.07 -3.32 4.23
C PRO A 224 -16.66 -4.63 4.75
N ILE A 225 -17.08 -5.52 3.85
CA ILE A 225 -17.69 -6.81 4.16
C ILE A 225 -16.62 -7.76 4.67
N ASP A 226 -15.51 -7.87 3.96
CA ASP A 226 -14.40 -8.74 4.33
C ASP A 226 -13.72 -8.26 5.61
N ALA A 227 -13.62 -6.94 5.80
CA ALA A 227 -13.02 -6.34 6.97
C ALA A 227 -13.86 -6.57 8.25
N ILE A 228 -15.17 -6.33 8.23
CA ILE A 228 -16.03 -6.54 9.41
C ILE A 228 -16.20 -8.02 9.76
N LEU A 229 -16.03 -8.90 8.78
CA LEU A 229 -16.02 -10.36 8.97
C LEU A 229 -14.63 -10.92 9.31
N GLY A 230 -13.61 -10.06 9.45
CA GLY A 230 -12.31 -10.41 10.01
C GLY A 230 -11.38 -11.15 9.05
N LYS A 231 -11.48 -10.89 7.74
CA LYS A 231 -10.61 -11.50 6.72
C LYS A 231 -9.59 -10.54 6.11
N VAL A 232 -9.69 -9.24 6.38
CA VAL A 232 -8.73 -8.23 5.90
C VAL A 232 -7.82 -7.79 7.04
N HIS A 233 -6.53 -7.61 6.74
CA HIS A 233 -5.52 -7.25 7.73
C HIS A 233 -4.94 -5.84 7.51
N ALA A 234 -4.84 -5.39 6.25
CA ALA A 234 -4.40 -4.04 5.90
C ALA A 234 -5.13 -3.53 4.66
N VAL A 235 -4.98 -2.24 4.36
CA VAL A 235 -5.53 -1.59 3.16
C VAL A 235 -4.40 -0.79 2.51
N ASP A 236 -4.23 -0.93 1.20
CA ASP A 236 -3.28 -0.11 0.47
C ASP A 236 -3.84 1.33 0.38
N LEU A 237 -3.21 2.25 1.11
CA LEU A 237 -3.62 3.66 1.11
C LEU A 237 -2.97 4.44 -0.03
N MET A 238 -1.89 3.89 -0.57
CA MET A 238 -1.14 4.44 -1.70
C MET A 238 -0.95 3.31 -2.71
N CYS A 239 -1.11 3.66 -3.97
CA CYS A 239 -0.79 2.88 -5.15
C CYS A 239 -0.72 3.87 -6.31
N TYR A 240 0.12 3.61 -7.30
CA TYR A 240 0.19 4.49 -8.44
C TYR A 240 -1.18 4.72 -9.10
N GLY A 241 -1.55 5.98 -9.31
CA GLY A 241 -2.85 6.37 -9.86
C GLY A 241 -4.06 6.22 -8.92
N SER A 242 -3.84 5.98 -7.62
CA SER A 242 -4.89 6.02 -6.60
C SER A 242 -5.14 7.44 -6.07
N ASP A 243 -6.21 7.61 -5.31
CA ASP A 243 -6.43 8.84 -4.52
C ASP A 243 -6.11 8.53 -3.05
N GLU A 244 -4.97 9.01 -2.55
CA GLU A 244 -4.50 8.67 -1.20
C GLU A 244 -5.42 9.25 -0.12
N ASP A 245 -5.97 10.44 -0.36
CA ASP A 245 -6.83 11.12 0.61
C ASP A 245 -8.21 10.47 0.72
N LEU A 246 -8.79 10.02 -0.39
CA LEU A 246 -10.05 9.28 -0.40
C LEU A 246 -9.85 7.85 0.10
N SER A 247 -8.73 7.20 -0.25
CA SER A 247 -8.37 5.87 0.26
C SER A 247 -8.21 5.91 1.78
N ALA A 248 -7.48 6.90 2.32
CA ALA A 248 -7.36 7.13 3.75
C ALA A 248 -8.73 7.42 4.41
N GLN A 249 -9.61 8.20 3.79
CA GLN A 249 -10.95 8.46 4.33
C GLN A 249 -11.82 7.20 4.41
N LEU A 250 -11.79 6.34 3.39
CA LEU A 250 -12.50 5.05 3.43
C LEU A 250 -11.96 4.17 4.57
N TRP A 251 -10.63 4.09 4.69
CA TRP A 251 -9.97 3.37 5.77
C TRP A 251 -10.31 3.93 7.17
N TYR A 252 -10.35 5.25 7.35
CA TYR A 252 -10.75 5.88 8.61
C TYR A 252 -12.15 5.47 9.05
N ARG A 253 -13.11 5.37 8.12
CA ARG A 253 -14.48 4.93 8.43
C ARG A 253 -14.48 3.50 8.97
N LEU A 254 -13.65 2.61 8.40
CA LEU A 254 -13.50 1.24 8.89
C LEU A 254 -12.90 1.23 10.31
N LEU A 255 -11.84 2.00 10.55
CA LEU A 255 -11.25 2.14 11.90
C LEU A 255 -12.24 2.71 12.93
N ASN A 256 -13.08 3.66 12.50
CA ASN A 256 -14.13 4.26 13.33
C ASN A 256 -15.26 3.27 13.69
N CYS A 257 -15.34 2.13 13.01
CA CYS A 257 -16.20 1.00 13.36
C CYS A 257 -15.49 -0.01 14.29
N GLY A 258 -14.31 0.32 14.81
CA GLY A 258 -13.54 -0.55 15.72
C GLY A 258 -12.70 -1.61 15.02
N LEU A 259 -12.61 -1.56 13.68
CA LEU A 259 -11.77 -2.46 12.92
C LEU A 259 -10.28 -2.11 13.09
N ARG A 260 -9.44 -3.14 13.13
CA ARG A 260 -7.99 -3.00 13.23
C ARG A 260 -7.35 -3.41 11.91
N LEU A 261 -7.13 -2.42 11.05
CA LEU A 261 -6.56 -2.59 9.73
C LEU A 261 -5.28 -1.76 9.65
N ALA A 262 -4.16 -2.37 9.25
CA ALA A 262 -2.93 -1.65 9.04
C ALA A 262 -3.01 -0.77 7.77
N ALA A 263 -2.22 0.30 7.73
CA ALA A 263 -1.90 1.02 6.51
C ALA A 263 -0.84 0.22 5.73
N SER A 264 -1.06 0.04 4.43
CA SER A 264 -0.18 -0.65 3.49
C SER A 264 -0.02 0.14 2.19
N VAL A 265 0.89 -0.30 1.32
CA VAL A 265 1.13 0.25 -0.02
C VAL A 265 1.47 -0.88 -0.97
N GLY A 266 0.89 -0.83 -2.16
CA GLY A 266 1.27 -1.63 -3.30
C GLY A 266 1.40 -0.72 -4.52
N THR A 267 2.56 -0.70 -5.18
CA THR A 267 2.76 0.21 -6.33
C THR A 267 2.00 -0.21 -7.58
N ASP A 268 1.63 -1.49 -7.68
CA ASP A 268 1.21 -2.16 -8.91
C ASP A 268 2.26 -2.00 -10.03
N ALA A 269 3.56 -1.96 -9.66
CA ALA A 269 4.64 -1.85 -10.63
C ALA A 269 4.78 -3.14 -11.45
N LEU A 270 4.78 -3.01 -12.78
CA LEU A 270 4.94 -4.13 -13.71
C LEU A 270 6.35 -4.10 -14.31
N LEU A 271 7.19 -5.08 -13.95
CA LEU A 271 8.60 -5.09 -14.33
C LEU A 271 8.82 -5.37 -15.83
N ASP A 272 7.92 -6.13 -16.45
CA ASP A 272 7.90 -6.44 -17.89
C ASP A 272 7.20 -5.36 -18.73
N HIS A 273 6.79 -4.25 -18.11
CA HIS A 273 6.27 -3.05 -18.76
C HIS A 273 7.12 -1.82 -18.38
N PRO A 274 7.06 -0.73 -19.17
CA PRO A 274 7.75 0.51 -18.83
C PRO A 274 6.95 1.31 -17.78
N THR A 275 6.79 0.78 -16.57
CA THR A 275 6.06 1.44 -15.47
C THR A 275 6.99 2.21 -14.54
N LEU A 276 6.44 3.01 -13.62
CA LEU A 276 7.20 3.64 -12.54
C LEU A 276 7.93 2.58 -11.68
N PRO A 277 9.04 2.93 -11.01
CA PRO A 277 9.82 1.97 -10.22
C PRO A 277 9.02 1.28 -9.11
N LEU A 278 9.36 0.02 -8.84
CA LEU A 278 8.88 -0.70 -7.66
C LEU A 278 9.38 0.00 -6.39
N GLY A 279 8.59 -0.02 -5.33
CA GLY A 279 8.92 0.61 -4.05
C GLY A 279 9.02 2.13 -4.09
N GLY A 280 8.64 2.81 -5.18
CA GLY A 280 8.60 4.29 -5.21
C GLY A 280 7.56 4.86 -4.24
N GLU A 281 6.49 4.12 -4.02
CA GLU A 281 5.68 4.15 -2.80
C GLU A 281 5.97 2.88 -2.00
N ARG A 282 6.01 2.96 -0.68
CA ARG A 282 6.34 1.81 0.16
C ARG A 282 5.68 1.89 1.53
N VAL A 283 5.46 0.71 2.12
CA VAL A 283 5.13 0.56 3.52
C VAL A 283 6.39 0.23 4.31
N TYR A 284 6.60 0.89 5.44
CA TYR A 284 7.60 0.50 6.44
C TYR A 284 6.91 -0.26 7.55
N VAL A 285 7.45 -1.43 7.90
CA VAL A 285 6.92 -2.28 8.96
C VAL A 285 7.94 -2.43 10.07
N LYS A 286 7.50 -2.22 11.31
CA LYS A 286 8.33 -2.42 12.50
C LYS A 286 8.44 -3.90 12.83
N VAL A 287 9.67 -4.40 12.76
CA VAL A 287 10.02 -5.77 13.09
C VAL A 287 10.68 -5.83 14.46
N ASP A 288 10.25 -6.78 15.28
CA ASP A 288 10.93 -7.15 16.52
C ASP A 288 11.91 -8.29 16.22
N GLY A 289 13.18 -8.12 16.57
CA GLY A 289 14.21 -9.12 16.33
C GLY A 289 14.75 -9.12 14.89
N LYS A 290 15.01 -10.31 14.35
CA LYS A 290 15.63 -10.48 13.03
C LYS A 290 14.60 -10.27 11.92
N PHE A 291 14.98 -9.53 10.88
CA PHE A 291 14.19 -9.42 9.66
C PHE A 291 14.06 -10.77 8.95
N THR A 292 12.83 -11.26 8.88
CA THR A 292 12.39 -12.43 8.12
C THR A 292 11.03 -12.13 7.51
N LEU A 293 10.59 -12.97 6.57
CA LEU A 293 9.23 -12.89 6.02
C LEU A 293 8.17 -12.93 7.13
N GLU A 294 8.30 -13.89 8.05
CA GLU A 294 7.36 -14.09 9.16
C GLU A 294 7.30 -12.85 10.07
N SER A 295 8.46 -12.35 10.52
CA SER A 295 8.51 -11.20 11.43
C SER A 295 7.97 -9.92 10.78
N TRP A 296 8.16 -9.78 9.46
CA TRP A 296 7.62 -8.65 8.69
C TRP A 296 6.10 -8.75 8.55
N LEU A 297 5.56 -9.92 8.18
CA LEU A 297 4.11 -10.14 8.09
C LEU A 297 3.42 -9.97 9.45
N ASP A 298 4.06 -10.41 10.54
CA ASP A 298 3.54 -10.23 11.90
C ASP A 298 3.51 -8.75 12.32
N GLY A 299 4.54 -7.98 11.95
CA GLY A 299 4.56 -6.53 12.14
C GLY A 299 3.42 -5.82 11.40
N LEU A 300 3.17 -6.21 10.16
CA LEU A 300 2.09 -5.66 9.35
C LEU A 300 0.72 -6.00 9.93
N LYS A 301 0.47 -7.29 10.26
CA LYS A 301 -0.76 -7.74 10.93
C LYS A 301 -1.02 -7.04 12.26
N ALA A 302 0.03 -6.68 12.99
CA ALA A 302 -0.07 -5.94 14.24
C ALA A 302 -0.32 -4.43 14.05
N GLY A 303 -0.42 -3.95 12.80
CA GLY A 303 -0.59 -2.52 12.50
C GLY A 303 0.65 -1.69 12.80
N ARG A 304 1.83 -2.30 12.97
CA ARG A 304 3.07 -1.55 13.22
C ARG A 304 3.67 -1.08 11.90
N SER A 305 2.93 -0.28 11.15
CA SER A 305 3.30 0.15 9.80
C SER A 305 3.07 1.65 9.58
N PHE A 306 3.82 2.24 8.66
CA PHE A 306 3.47 3.51 8.04
C PHE A 306 3.75 3.47 6.54
N VAL A 307 3.04 4.27 5.78
CA VAL A 307 3.08 4.30 4.32
C VAL A 307 3.69 5.63 3.85
N THR A 308 4.44 5.62 2.76
CA THR A 308 5.16 6.80 2.29
C THR A 308 5.65 6.69 0.84
N ASN A 309 5.72 7.83 0.15
CA ASN A 309 6.52 8.00 -1.07
C ASN A 309 7.82 8.78 -0.84
N GLY A 310 8.16 9.10 0.42
CA GLY A 310 9.36 9.88 0.76
C GLY A 310 9.52 10.17 2.26
N PRO A 311 8.56 10.85 2.90
CA PRO A 311 8.67 11.23 4.31
C PRO A 311 8.73 10.03 5.28
N ALA A 312 9.66 10.06 6.24
CA ALA A 312 9.75 9.10 7.33
C ALA A 312 8.97 9.61 8.55
N LEU A 313 8.17 8.75 9.17
CA LEU A 313 7.29 9.10 10.29
C LEU A 313 7.68 8.39 11.59
N ALA A 314 7.50 9.09 12.71
CA ALA A 314 7.48 8.49 14.04
C ALA A 314 6.32 9.06 14.87
N LEU A 315 5.61 8.18 15.57
CA LEU A 315 4.47 8.55 16.42
C LEU A 315 4.50 7.72 17.71
N ARG A 316 4.32 8.41 18.84
CA ARG A 316 4.02 7.81 20.14
C ARG A 316 2.84 8.52 20.80
N VAL A 317 2.01 7.76 21.50
CA VAL A 317 0.89 8.25 22.32
C VAL A 317 1.00 7.61 23.70
N ASN A 318 1.20 8.42 24.75
CA ASN A 318 1.53 7.94 26.10
C ASN A 318 2.64 6.87 26.09
N GLY A 319 3.68 7.07 25.27
CA GLY A 319 4.81 6.14 25.10
C GLY A 319 4.57 4.95 24.16
N GLN A 320 3.30 4.61 23.85
CA GLN A 320 2.92 3.53 22.94
C GLN A 320 3.14 3.95 21.49
N GLY A 321 3.75 3.10 20.68
CA GLY A 321 4.04 3.31 19.27
C GLY A 321 2.90 2.91 18.33
N ILE A 322 3.15 3.14 17.03
CA ILE A 322 2.26 2.79 15.92
C ILE A 322 1.83 1.31 16.01
N GLY A 323 0.52 1.04 15.91
CA GLY A 323 -0.09 -0.28 16.05
C GLY A 323 -0.47 -0.68 17.49
N GLU A 324 0.07 0.01 18.50
CA GLU A 324 -0.19 -0.31 19.91
C GLU A 324 -1.48 0.35 20.44
N THR A 325 -1.81 0.09 21.71
CA THR A 325 -3.04 0.59 22.36
C THR A 325 -2.76 1.25 23.70
N VAL A 326 -3.19 2.50 23.85
CA VAL A 326 -3.27 3.22 25.13
C VAL A 326 -4.60 2.90 25.80
N ARG A 327 -4.60 2.67 27.12
CA ARG A 327 -5.81 2.47 27.93
C ARG A 327 -5.98 3.63 28.91
N LEU A 328 -7.17 4.21 28.93
CA LEU A 328 -7.61 5.22 29.89
C LEU A 328 -8.81 4.69 30.67
N ASP A 329 -8.83 4.87 31.99
CA ASP A 329 -9.93 4.39 32.83
C ASP A 329 -11.20 5.24 32.66
N ALA A 330 -11.04 6.51 32.28
CA ALA A 330 -12.11 7.48 32.03
C ALA A 330 -11.66 8.47 30.93
N PRO A 331 -12.58 9.28 30.36
CA PRO A 331 -12.20 10.37 29.46
C PRO A 331 -11.05 11.22 30.01
N GLY A 332 -10.10 11.58 29.16
CA GLY A 332 -8.85 12.20 29.62
C GLY A 332 -7.94 12.62 28.48
N LYS A 333 -6.74 13.09 28.82
CA LYS A 333 -5.74 13.51 27.83
C LYS A 333 -4.73 12.40 27.56
N VAL A 334 -4.31 12.29 26.31
CA VAL A 334 -3.13 11.53 25.89
C VAL A 334 -2.05 12.47 25.41
N ARG A 335 -0.81 12.22 25.82
CA ARG A 335 0.36 12.94 25.34
C ARG A 335 0.82 12.31 24.03
N VAL A 336 0.93 13.12 23.00
CA VAL A 336 1.38 12.74 21.66
C VAL A 336 2.77 13.29 21.41
N GLU A 337 3.65 12.44 20.91
CA GLU A 337 4.99 12.76 20.41
C GLU A 337 5.05 12.32 18.95
N ALA A 338 5.19 13.28 18.04
CA ALA A 338 5.19 13.04 16.61
C ALA A 338 6.41 13.68 15.95
N GLU A 339 6.96 13.00 14.95
CA GLU A 339 8.07 13.47 14.15
C GLU A 339 7.89 13.08 12.69
N VAL A 340 8.27 13.99 11.80
CA VAL A 340 8.51 13.69 10.39
C VAL A 340 9.92 14.13 10.01
N GLN A 341 10.61 13.28 9.26
CA GLN A 341 11.86 13.59 8.55
C GLN A 341 11.65 13.40 7.04
N SER A 342 12.11 14.31 6.20
CA SER A 342 11.90 14.19 4.75
C SER A 342 13.01 14.87 3.95
N ALA A 343 13.53 14.18 2.94
CA ALA A 343 14.35 14.80 1.89
C ALA A 343 13.52 15.61 0.88
N CYS A 344 12.23 15.32 0.76
CA CYS A 344 11.28 16.06 -0.05
C CYS A 344 10.75 17.28 0.72
N PRO A 345 10.41 18.39 0.04
CA PRO A 345 9.69 19.49 0.67
C PRO A 345 8.39 18.98 1.32
N LEU A 346 8.06 19.54 2.48
CA LEU A 346 6.79 19.31 3.15
C LEU A 346 5.99 20.62 3.15
N SER A 347 4.68 20.49 3.34
CA SER A 347 3.74 21.59 3.56
C SER A 347 3.16 21.51 4.97
N ALA A 348 2.87 20.31 5.47
CA ALA A 348 2.26 20.12 6.78
C ALA A 348 2.60 18.78 7.44
N LEU A 349 2.63 18.80 8.78
CA LEU A 349 2.53 17.64 9.65
C LEU A 349 1.17 17.68 10.35
N GLU A 350 0.36 16.64 10.21
CA GLU A 350 -1.03 16.61 10.66
C GLU A 350 -1.25 15.48 11.68
N LEU A 351 -1.83 15.83 12.83
CA LEU A 351 -2.34 14.84 13.78
C LEU A 351 -3.81 14.56 13.48
N ILE A 352 -4.11 13.29 13.26
CA ILE A 352 -5.44 12.80 12.94
C ILE A 352 -6.00 12.06 14.14
N VAL A 353 -7.25 12.35 14.52
CA VAL A 353 -7.98 11.64 15.59
C VAL A 353 -9.36 11.25 15.10
N GLY A 354 -9.65 9.94 15.07
CA GLY A 354 -10.94 9.42 14.58
C GLY A 354 -11.28 9.88 13.15
N GLY A 355 -10.26 10.11 12.31
CA GLY A 355 -10.39 10.58 10.94
C GLY A 355 -10.41 12.10 10.75
N ASN A 356 -10.32 12.89 11.83
CA ASN A 356 -10.30 14.35 11.75
C ASN A 356 -8.91 14.93 12.02
N THR A 357 -8.46 15.89 11.22
CA THR A 357 -7.24 16.65 11.51
C THR A 357 -7.48 17.57 12.72
N VAL A 358 -6.94 17.22 13.88
CA VAL A 358 -7.09 18.01 15.12
C VAL A 358 -5.96 19.00 15.34
N ARG A 359 -4.83 18.79 14.65
CA ARG A 359 -3.68 19.71 14.61
C ARG A 359 -3.03 19.63 13.25
N SER A 360 -2.68 20.78 12.68
CA SER A 360 -1.87 20.88 11.46
C SER A 360 -0.75 21.87 11.71
N GLU A 361 0.48 21.39 11.63
CA GLU A 361 1.69 22.18 11.83
C GLU A 361 2.35 22.45 10.47
N PRO A 362 2.46 23.72 10.05
CA PRO A 362 3.11 24.03 8.78
C PRO A 362 4.59 23.63 8.84
N CYS A 363 5.07 23.10 7.72
CA CYS A 363 6.46 22.73 7.49
C CYS A 363 7.02 23.59 6.36
N PRO A 364 7.20 24.92 6.53
CA PRO A 364 7.62 25.78 5.44
C PRO A 364 8.97 25.33 4.89
N ALA A 365 9.02 25.05 3.58
CA ALA A 365 10.25 24.70 2.89
C ALA A 365 11.28 25.82 3.09
N LYS A 366 12.38 25.55 3.80
CA LYS A 366 13.52 26.46 3.80
C LYS A 366 14.09 26.47 2.39
N HIS A 367 14.32 27.66 1.85
CA HIS A 367 14.99 27.80 0.56
C HIS A 367 16.43 27.31 0.71
N GLY A 368 16.82 26.30 -0.09
CA GLY A 368 18.11 25.61 -0.01
C GLY A 368 17.92 24.15 0.38
N GLY A 369 18.31 23.22 -0.50
CA GLY A 369 18.14 21.78 -0.31
C GLY A 369 18.64 21.29 1.05
N GLY A 370 17.92 20.32 1.63
CA GLY A 370 18.23 19.77 2.95
C GLY A 370 17.10 18.90 3.48
N ILE A 371 17.36 18.19 4.57
CA ILE A 371 16.36 17.35 5.24
C ILE A 371 15.45 18.22 6.10
N VAL A 372 14.15 18.13 5.87
CA VAL A 372 13.11 18.71 6.73
C VAL A 372 12.94 17.81 7.93
N ILE A 373 13.08 18.37 9.14
CA ILE A 373 12.76 17.68 10.39
C ILE A 373 11.74 18.55 11.13
N LYS A 374 10.58 17.97 11.44
CA LYS A 374 9.54 18.63 12.24
C LYS A 374 9.11 17.69 13.36
N GLN A 375 9.12 18.21 14.58
CA GLN A 375 8.62 17.54 15.76
C GLN A 375 7.42 18.29 16.33
N LEU A 376 6.52 17.55 16.96
CA LEU A 376 5.35 18.04 17.66
C LEU A 376 5.15 17.23 18.93
N VAL A 377 5.03 17.93 20.06
CA VAL A 377 4.62 17.34 21.34
C VAL A 377 3.39 18.09 21.84
N THR A 378 2.27 17.39 22.03
CA THR A 378 1.01 18.01 22.44
C THR A 378 0.15 17.03 23.20
N ASP A 379 -0.74 17.53 24.05
CA ASP A 379 -1.79 16.72 24.66
C ASP A 379 -3.08 16.80 23.82
N ILE A 380 -3.77 15.68 23.68
CA ILE A 380 -5.07 15.59 22.98
C ILE A 380 -6.11 15.02 23.95
N ALA A 381 -7.29 15.65 24.00
CA ALA A 381 -8.42 15.14 24.77
C ALA A 381 -9.11 13.98 24.04
N MET A 382 -9.39 12.91 24.79
CA MET A 382 -10.08 11.71 24.36
C MET A 382 -11.35 11.54 25.19
N GLU A 383 -12.48 11.98 24.62
CA GLU A 383 -13.81 11.88 25.25
C GLU A 383 -14.38 10.45 25.21
N GLY A 384 -13.80 9.59 24.37
CA GLY A 384 -14.16 8.19 24.23
C GLY A 384 -13.09 7.43 23.45
N SER A 385 -13.30 6.12 23.28
CA SER A 385 -12.37 5.29 22.51
C SER A 385 -12.24 5.77 21.07
N GLY A 386 -11.02 5.77 20.56
CA GLY A 386 -10.68 6.22 19.23
C GLY A 386 -9.27 5.81 18.86
N TRP A 387 -8.67 6.55 17.94
CA TRP A 387 -7.32 6.31 17.48
C TRP A 387 -6.66 7.63 17.09
N VAL A 388 -5.33 7.65 17.15
CA VAL A 388 -4.48 8.78 16.78
C VAL A 388 -3.53 8.31 15.68
N ALA A 389 -3.39 9.08 14.61
CA ALA A 389 -2.42 8.82 13.55
C ALA A 389 -1.69 10.10 13.13
N LEU A 390 -0.61 9.93 12.40
CA LEU A 390 0.22 11.00 11.87
C LEU A 390 0.16 10.98 10.35
N ARG A 391 -0.11 12.13 9.73
CA ARG A 391 -0.02 12.33 8.28
C ARG A 391 0.98 13.43 7.96
N ALA A 392 1.82 13.23 6.96
CA ALA A 392 2.67 14.27 6.39
C ALA A 392 2.24 14.55 4.95
N ARG A 393 2.28 15.82 4.57
CA ARG A 393 1.96 16.30 3.23
C ARG A 393 3.04 17.23 2.74
N GLY A 394 3.25 17.26 1.43
CA GLY A 394 4.12 18.18 0.72
C GLY A 394 3.58 18.49 -0.67
N PRO A 395 4.24 19.39 -1.42
CA PRO A 395 3.97 19.56 -2.83
C PRO A 395 4.51 18.36 -3.64
N GLU A 396 4.18 18.34 -4.94
CA GLU A 396 4.93 17.54 -5.90
C GLU A 396 6.44 17.82 -5.79
N SER A 397 7.21 16.76 -5.95
CA SER A 397 8.65 16.83 -5.90
C SER A 397 9.24 15.92 -6.94
N ARG A 398 10.30 16.37 -7.60
CA ARG A 398 11.16 15.52 -8.42
C ARG A 398 11.84 14.38 -7.66
N HIS A 399 11.62 14.26 -6.36
CA HIS A 399 12.15 13.24 -5.46
C HIS A 399 11.14 12.14 -5.12
N VAL A 400 9.91 12.26 -5.62
CA VAL A 400 8.86 11.24 -5.55
C VAL A 400 8.40 10.90 -6.98
N PHE A 401 7.84 9.70 -7.18
CA PHE A 401 7.48 9.21 -8.52
C PHE A 401 6.03 9.50 -8.92
N ASP A 402 5.10 9.45 -7.96
CA ASP A 402 3.69 9.71 -8.18
C ASP A 402 3.16 10.72 -7.17
N GLY A 403 2.41 11.68 -7.68
CA GLY A 403 1.73 12.71 -6.89
C GLY A 403 2.61 13.59 -5.99
N PRO A 404 1.98 14.28 -5.02
CA PRO A 404 2.66 15.06 -4.00
C PRO A 404 3.35 14.17 -2.95
N ALA A 405 4.34 14.72 -2.24
CA ALA A 405 4.91 14.03 -1.09
C ALA A 405 3.82 13.73 -0.04
N TRP A 406 3.65 12.46 0.32
CA TRP A 406 2.60 12.01 1.21
C TRP A 406 3.07 10.83 2.06
N ALA A 407 2.69 10.82 3.33
CA ALA A 407 2.93 9.70 4.22
C ALA A 407 1.85 9.63 5.30
N HIS A 408 1.54 8.42 5.76
CA HIS A 408 0.55 8.19 6.80
C HIS A 408 0.92 7.02 7.72
N SER A 409 0.80 7.18 9.04
CA SER A 409 1.01 6.09 9.98
C SER A 409 -0.23 5.21 10.12
N SER A 410 -0.06 3.92 10.38
CA SER A 410 -1.10 3.17 11.09
C SER A 410 -1.44 3.84 12.43
N PRO A 411 -2.63 3.61 12.99
CA PRO A 411 -3.04 4.28 14.22
C PRO A 411 -2.29 3.76 15.45
N VAL A 412 -2.17 4.63 16.47
CA VAL A 412 -2.14 4.20 17.87
C VAL A 412 -3.56 4.25 18.40
N PHE A 413 -4.08 3.12 18.88
CA PHE A 413 -5.44 3.05 19.40
C PHE A 413 -5.51 3.60 20.83
N VAL A 414 -6.64 4.19 21.19
CA VAL A 414 -6.94 4.62 22.56
C VAL A 414 -8.26 4.01 22.99
N THR A 415 -8.23 3.18 24.02
CA THR A 415 -9.41 2.61 24.66
C THR A 415 -9.74 3.40 25.92
N VAL A 416 -10.95 3.95 26.01
CA VAL A 416 -11.44 4.73 27.15
C VAL A 416 -12.52 3.94 27.87
N ALA A 417 -12.38 3.75 29.18
CA ALA A 417 -13.31 3.04 30.05
C ALA A 417 -13.69 1.63 29.53
N GLY A 418 -12.76 0.96 28.83
CA GLY A 418 -12.99 -0.35 28.22
C GLY A 418 -14.03 -0.39 27.09
N LYS A 419 -14.56 0.76 26.63
CA LYS A 419 -15.58 0.81 25.57
C LYS A 419 -14.95 0.62 24.19
N PRO A 420 -15.65 0.02 23.22
CA PRO A 420 -15.16 -0.08 21.84
C PRO A 420 -15.22 1.26 21.10
N ILE A 421 -14.47 1.36 19.99
CA ILE A 421 -14.66 2.43 19.00
C ILE A 421 -15.91 2.06 18.19
N ALA A 422 -16.94 2.90 18.24
CA ALA A 422 -18.23 2.62 17.61
C ALA A 422 -18.87 3.93 17.09
N SER A 423 -18.49 4.33 15.89
CA SER A 423 -19.07 5.46 15.16
C SER A 423 -20.37 5.04 14.49
N LYS A 424 -21.51 5.52 15.02
CA LYS A 424 -22.83 5.25 14.43
C LYS A 424 -22.93 5.75 12.98
N LYS A 425 -22.34 6.92 12.72
CA LYS A 425 -22.33 7.56 11.39
C LYS A 425 -21.57 6.73 10.37
N ASP A 426 -20.37 6.28 10.70
CA ASP A 426 -19.55 5.51 9.75
C ASP A 426 -20.08 4.09 9.56
N ALA A 427 -20.67 3.51 10.60
CA ALA A 427 -21.36 2.23 10.46
C ALA A 427 -22.60 2.33 9.56
N ALA A 428 -23.43 3.37 9.71
CA ALA A 428 -24.57 3.63 8.82
C ALA A 428 -24.13 3.82 7.36
N PHE A 429 -23.01 4.52 7.13
CA PHE A 429 -22.41 4.63 5.80
C PHE A 429 -22.10 3.26 5.18
N PHE A 430 -21.58 2.29 5.95
CA PHE A 430 -21.33 0.95 5.42
C PHE A 430 -22.59 0.09 5.25
N VAL A 431 -23.66 0.37 6.01
CA VAL A 431 -24.97 -0.24 5.72
C VAL A 431 -25.45 0.16 4.33
N GLU A 432 -25.40 1.46 4.01
CA GLU A 432 -25.76 1.99 2.70
C GLU A 432 -24.81 1.51 1.60
N TRP A 433 -23.50 1.44 1.88
CA TRP A 433 -22.51 0.90 0.96
C TRP A 433 -22.84 -0.53 0.53
N ILE A 434 -23.19 -1.39 1.49
CA ILE A 434 -23.54 -2.78 1.21
C ILE A 434 -24.86 -2.88 0.43
N ASP A 435 -25.84 -2.00 0.69
CA ASP A 435 -27.05 -1.92 -0.12
C ASP A 435 -26.74 -1.56 -1.58
N ARG A 436 -25.83 -0.60 -1.81
CA ARG A 436 -25.39 -0.21 -3.16
C ARG A 436 -24.67 -1.35 -3.88
N LEU A 437 -23.88 -2.15 -3.17
CA LEU A 437 -23.22 -3.32 -3.74
C LEU A 437 -24.23 -4.42 -4.10
N ILE A 438 -25.18 -4.70 -3.22
CA ILE A 438 -26.26 -5.67 -3.51
C ILE A 438 -27.10 -5.23 -4.72
N ASP A 439 -27.44 -3.94 -4.82
CA ASP A 439 -28.10 -3.40 -6.01
C ASP A 439 -27.25 -3.57 -7.28
N SER A 440 -25.95 -3.27 -7.20
CA SER A 440 -25.02 -3.41 -8.33
C SER A 440 -24.91 -4.87 -8.81
N MET A 441 -24.82 -5.83 -7.88
CA MET A 441 -24.88 -7.27 -8.18
C MET A 441 -26.22 -7.66 -8.81
N GLY A 442 -27.32 -7.07 -8.33
CA GLY A 442 -28.66 -7.32 -8.85
C GLY A 442 -28.85 -6.84 -10.29
N ARG A 443 -28.25 -5.69 -10.64
CA ARG A 443 -28.24 -5.14 -11.99
C ARG A 443 -27.31 -5.90 -12.94
N ARG A 444 -26.11 -6.29 -12.49
CA ARG A 444 -25.13 -7.03 -13.31
C ARG A 444 -25.53 -8.49 -13.51
N ASN A 445 -25.93 -9.17 -12.42
CA ASN A 445 -26.49 -10.52 -12.35
C ASN A 445 -25.76 -11.59 -13.19
N ARG A 446 -24.42 -11.61 -13.19
CA ARG A 446 -23.61 -12.61 -13.91
C ARG A 446 -23.27 -13.79 -13.00
N TYR A 447 -24.27 -14.61 -12.71
CA TYR A 447 -24.10 -15.82 -11.91
C TYR A 447 -24.53 -17.05 -12.72
N ALA A 448 -23.79 -18.15 -12.58
CA ALA A 448 -24.15 -19.41 -13.23
C ALA A 448 -25.47 -19.97 -12.69
N LYS A 449 -25.73 -19.78 -11.39
CA LYS A 449 -26.93 -20.28 -10.70
C LYS A 449 -27.52 -19.19 -9.79
N PRO A 450 -28.85 -19.09 -9.66
CA PRO A 450 -29.49 -18.19 -8.70
C PRO A 450 -29.03 -18.41 -7.25
N GLU A 451 -28.72 -19.65 -6.87
CA GLU A 451 -28.27 -20.01 -5.53
C GLU A 451 -26.90 -19.42 -5.19
N ASP A 452 -26.01 -19.28 -6.18
CA ASP A 452 -24.68 -18.70 -5.99
C ASP A 452 -24.82 -17.21 -5.61
N ARG A 453 -25.69 -16.48 -6.32
CA ARG A 453 -26.05 -15.10 -5.97
C ARG A 453 -26.67 -15.00 -4.58
N GLN A 454 -27.60 -15.89 -4.24
CA GLN A 454 -28.24 -15.88 -2.92
C GLN A 454 -27.23 -16.09 -1.79
N ARG A 455 -26.19 -16.91 -2.00
CA ARG A 455 -25.09 -17.10 -1.04
C ARG A 455 -24.29 -15.82 -0.84
N VAL A 456 -23.93 -15.14 -1.93
CA VAL A 456 -23.23 -13.84 -1.86
C VAL A 456 -24.08 -12.80 -1.14
N GLU A 457 -25.36 -12.66 -1.51
CA GLU A 457 -26.27 -11.73 -0.85
C GLU A 457 -26.42 -12.05 0.65
N ALA A 458 -26.55 -13.32 1.04
CA ALA A 458 -26.65 -13.72 2.44
C ALA A 458 -25.36 -13.38 3.23
N LEU A 459 -24.19 -13.60 2.64
CA LEU A 459 -22.90 -13.19 3.20
C LEU A 459 -22.85 -11.67 3.40
N PHE A 460 -23.26 -10.89 2.42
CA PHE A 460 -23.21 -9.43 2.45
C PHE A 460 -24.19 -8.88 3.48
N ARG A 461 -25.40 -9.46 3.57
CA ARG A 461 -26.39 -9.12 4.61
C ARG A 461 -25.88 -9.46 6.01
N ARG A 462 -25.11 -10.54 6.19
CA ARG A 462 -24.46 -10.86 7.47
C ARG A 462 -23.48 -9.76 7.90
N ALA A 463 -22.64 -9.27 6.99
CA ALA A 463 -21.75 -8.14 7.26
C ALA A 463 -22.55 -6.85 7.54
N GLN A 464 -23.61 -6.61 6.77
CA GLN A 464 -24.49 -5.47 6.97
C GLN A 464 -25.12 -5.45 8.37
N THR A 465 -25.57 -6.60 8.89
CA THR A 465 -26.08 -6.71 10.25
C THR A 465 -25.04 -6.30 11.30
N ARG A 466 -23.76 -6.64 11.12
CA ARG A 466 -22.69 -6.20 12.04
C ARG A 466 -22.53 -4.68 12.06
N PHE A 467 -22.60 -4.03 10.91
CA PHE A 467 -22.61 -2.57 10.86
C PHE A 467 -23.89 -1.97 11.45
N GLN A 468 -25.06 -2.60 11.25
CA GLN A 468 -26.32 -2.16 11.87
C GLN A 468 -26.28 -2.23 13.41
N GLU A 469 -25.67 -3.29 13.97
CA GLU A 469 -25.43 -3.42 15.41
C GLU A 469 -24.62 -2.23 15.94
N ILE A 470 -23.55 -1.82 15.24
CA ILE A 470 -22.74 -0.65 15.62
C ILE A 470 -23.53 0.66 15.44
N ALA A 471 -24.30 0.78 14.37
CA ALA A 471 -25.09 1.97 14.06
C ALA A 471 -26.21 2.23 15.07
N THR A 472 -26.74 1.17 15.70
CA THR A 472 -27.92 1.24 16.58
C THR A 472 -27.61 1.09 18.06
N ALA A 473 -26.43 0.58 18.45
CA ALA A 473 -26.07 0.35 19.85
C ALA A 473 -26.29 1.56 20.77
N ASP A 474 -27.01 1.37 21.87
CA ASP A 474 -27.15 2.35 22.96
C ASP A 474 -25.87 2.35 23.84
N ARG A 475 -25.39 3.55 24.22
CA ARG A 475 -24.04 3.77 24.79
C ARG A 475 -23.95 3.76 26.30
#